data_AF-A0A6P7HCQ5-F1
#
_entry.id   AF-A0A6P7HCQ5-F1
#
_cell.length_a   1.000
_cell.length_b   1.000
_cell.length_c   1.000
_cell.angle_alpha   90.00
_cell.angle_beta   90.00
_cell.angle_gamma   90.00
#
_symmetry.space_group_name_H-M   'P 1'
#
loop_
_entity.id
_entity.type
_entity.pdbx_description
1 polymer ?
#
loop_
_entity_poly.entity_id
_entity_poly.type
_entity_poly.pdbx_seq_one_letter_code
_entity_poly.pdbx_strand_id
1 'polypeptide(L)'
;MSKLYNSEYLCKDEEFNNFMVKVSEVNNIVQKLASKDKQIQEIGNIEAQRYLNDDGQNLNVDDNVELKVKNARTLINKKVLENEQKDPNSMSQGTS
;
A
#
# COMPACT_ATOMS: atom_id res chain seq x y z
N MET A 1 -15.57 -10.35 -30.44
CA MET A 1 -15.65 -10.45 -28.97
C MET A 1 -14.33 -11.01 -28.42
N SER A 2 -13.30 -10.18 -28.19
CA SER A 2 -12.03 -10.67 -27.62
C SER A 2 -11.25 -9.64 -26.79
N LYS A 3 -11.84 -8.48 -26.47
CA LYS A 3 -11.15 -7.38 -25.77
C LYS A 3 -11.60 -7.18 -24.31
N LEU A 4 -12.11 -8.20 -23.64
CA LEU A 4 -12.60 -8.08 -22.25
C LEU A 4 -11.98 -9.09 -21.27
N TYR A 5 -10.92 -9.81 -21.66
CA TYR A 5 -10.30 -10.82 -20.78
C TYR A 5 -8.98 -10.42 -20.10
N ASN A 6 -8.44 -9.22 -20.33
CA ASN A 6 -7.03 -8.97 -19.99
C ASN A 6 -6.75 -7.88 -18.95
N SER A 7 -7.70 -7.03 -18.56
CA SER A 7 -7.38 -5.92 -17.64
C SER A 7 -7.09 -6.39 -16.22
N GLU A 8 -7.86 -7.37 -15.72
CA GLU A 8 -7.78 -7.79 -14.33
C GLU A 8 -6.59 -8.74 -14.06
N TYR A 9 -6.20 -9.52 -15.07
CA TYR A 9 -4.99 -10.36 -15.03
C TYR A 9 -3.72 -9.53 -15.11
N LEU A 10 -3.65 -8.54 -16.01
CA LEU A 10 -2.49 -7.64 -16.12
C LEU A 10 -2.21 -6.88 -14.82
N CYS A 11 -3.25 -6.38 -14.15
CA CYS A 11 -3.12 -5.67 -12.88
C CYS A 11 -2.63 -6.58 -11.74
N LYS A 12 -3.12 -7.82 -11.66
CA LYS A 12 -2.67 -8.80 -10.65
C LYS A 12 -1.22 -9.22 -10.87
N ASP A 13 -0.81 -9.36 -12.13
CA ASP A 13 0.57 -9.71 -12.46
C ASP A 13 1.53 -8.56 -12.12
N GLU A 14 1.13 -7.31 -12.35
CA GLU A 14 1.92 -6.13 -11.98
C GLU A 14 2.09 -6.00 -10.45
N GLU A 15 1.01 -6.12 -9.68
CA GLU A 15 1.06 -6.09 -8.23
C GLU A 15 1.95 -7.21 -7.67
N PHE A 16 1.83 -8.42 -8.23
CA PHE A 16 2.67 -9.55 -7.85
C PHE A 16 4.14 -9.32 -8.21
N ASN A 17 4.43 -8.78 -9.39
CA ASN A 17 5.80 -8.45 -9.79
C ASN A 17 6.42 -7.39 -8.88
N ASN A 18 5.68 -6.33 -8.55
CA ASN A 18 6.11 -5.30 -7.61
C ASN A 18 6.40 -5.89 -6.22
N PHE A 19 5.55 -6.80 -5.75
CA PHE A 19 5.79 -7.55 -4.53
C PHE A 19 7.07 -8.38 -4.61
N MET A 20 7.29 -9.13 -5.69
CA MET A 20 8.49 -9.94 -5.88
C MET A 20 9.77 -9.11 -5.94
N VAL A 21 9.71 -7.89 -6.51
CA VAL A 21 10.82 -6.94 -6.47
C VAL A 21 11.15 -6.57 -5.02
N LYS A 22 10.15 -6.22 -4.21
CA LYS A 22 10.36 -5.89 -2.78
C LYS A 22 10.89 -7.07 -1.97
N VAL A 23 10.41 -8.29 -2.23
CA VAL A 23 10.94 -9.51 -1.59
C VAL A 23 12.40 -9.72 -1.96
N SER A 24 12.76 -9.52 -3.23
CA SER A 24 14.15 -9.64 -3.70
C SER A 24 15.08 -8.61 -3.06
N GLU A 25 14.63 -7.35 -2.96
CA GLU A 25 15.35 -6.27 -2.28
C GLU A 25 15.65 -6.64 -0.81
N VAL A 26 14.62 -7.07 -0.07
CA VAL A 26 14.77 -7.48 1.34
C VAL A 26 15.69 -8.69 1.48
N ASN A 27 15.53 -9.71 0.62
CA ASN A 27 16.38 -10.90 0.67
C ASN A 27 17.85 -10.54 0.46
N ASN A 28 18.17 -9.65 -0.49
CA ASN A 28 19.55 -9.21 -0.74
C ASN A 28 20.16 -8.49 0.47
N ILE A 29 19.39 -7.66 1.15
CA ILE A 29 19.83 -6.98 2.39
C ILE A 29 20.12 -8.02 3.48
N VAL A 30 19.23 -8.98 3.69
CA VAL A 30 19.39 -10.05 4.69
C VAL A 30 20.64 -10.89 4.41
N GLN A 31 20.89 -11.26 3.15
CA GLN A 31 22.10 -12.01 2.78
C GLN A 31 23.38 -11.25 3.10
N LYS A 32 23.40 -9.92 2.85
CA LYS A 32 24.55 -9.08 3.18
C LYS A 32 24.75 -8.97 4.70
N LEU A 33 23.68 -8.76 5.46
CA LEU A 33 23.70 -8.70 6.92
C LEU A 33 24.20 -10.01 7.56
N ALA A 34 23.83 -11.15 6.98
CA ALA A 34 24.23 -12.48 7.43
C ALA A 34 25.65 -12.88 6.97
N SER A 35 26.33 -12.03 6.18
CA SER A 35 27.69 -12.30 5.71
C SER A 35 28.68 -12.37 6.89
N LYS A 36 29.68 -13.26 6.75
CA LYS A 36 30.83 -13.32 7.68
C LYS A 36 31.87 -12.24 7.41
N ASP A 37 31.80 -11.61 6.24
CA ASP A 37 32.66 -10.50 5.87
C ASP A 37 32.11 -9.20 6.48
N LYS A 38 32.91 -8.56 7.34
CA LYS A 38 32.54 -7.32 8.03
C LYS A 38 32.23 -6.18 7.06
N GLN A 39 32.90 -6.11 5.91
CA GLN A 39 32.64 -5.05 4.94
C GLN A 39 31.27 -5.25 4.27
N ILE A 40 30.95 -6.49 3.90
CA ILE A 40 29.65 -6.84 3.32
C ILE A 40 28.52 -6.64 4.33
N GLN A 41 28.75 -7.02 5.59
CA GLN A 41 27.81 -6.81 6.67
C GLN A 41 27.51 -5.31 6.88
N GLU A 42 28.54 -4.45 6.86
CA GLU A 42 28.37 -3.01 6.99
C GLU A 42 27.56 -2.42 5.82
N ILE A 43 27.82 -2.87 4.58
CA ILE A 43 27.03 -2.50 3.41
C ILE A 43 25.57 -2.91 3.61
N GLY A 44 25.31 -4.13 4.08
CA GLY A 44 23.97 -4.59 4.40
C GLY A 44 23.26 -3.74 5.46
N ASN A 45 24.01 -3.28 6.47
CA ASN A 45 23.49 -2.43 7.54
C ASN A 45 23.05 -1.06 7.03
N ILE A 46 23.88 -0.42 6.18
CA ILE A 46 23.55 0.85 5.53
C ILE A 46 22.33 0.71 4.61
N GLU A 47 22.26 -0.38 3.84
CA GLU A 47 21.11 -0.65 2.96
C GLU A 47 19.81 -0.90 3.75
N ALA A 48 19.89 -1.62 4.87
CA ALA A 48 18.75 -1.84 5.76
C ALA A 48 18.24 -0.52 6.38
N GLN A 49 19.16 0.33 6.86
CA GLN A 49 18.80 1.65 7.38
C GLN A 49 18.13 2.51 6.32
N ARG A 50 18.65 2.52 5.09
CA ARG A 50 18.03 3.24 3.97
C ARG A 50 16.63 2.69 3.68
N TYR A 51 16.47 1.36 3.64
CA TYR A 51 15.18 0.72 3.37
C TYR A 51 14.12 1.03 4.44
N LEU A 52 14.52 1.17 5.71
CA LEU A 52 13.62 1.48 6.82
C LEU A 52 13.31 2.97 6.97
N ASN A 53 14.26 3.84 6.62
CA ASN A 53 14.10 5.31 6.69
C ASN A 53 13.45 5.89 5.43
N ASP A 54 13.25 5.07 4.38
CA ASP A 54 12.44 5.45 3.24
C ASP A 54 10.97 5.32 3.69
N ASP A 55 10.44 6.40 4.26
CA ASP A 55 9.12 6.52 4.89
C ASP A 55 7.94 6.33 3.92
N GLY A 56 7.98 5.39 2.96
CA GLY A 56 6.84 5.02 2.10
C GLY A 56 6.17 6.16 1.32
N GLN A 57 6.75 7.36 1.31
CA GLN A 57 6.13 8.58 0.76
C GLN A 57 6.41 8.73 -0.73
N ASN A 58 7.35 7.97 -1.29
CA ASN A 58 7.63 7.97 -2.72
C ASN A 58 7.68 6.55 -3.25
N LEU A 59 6.54 5.85 -3.20
CA LEU A 59 6.29 4.80 -4.18
C LEU A 59 6.14 5.50 -5.54
N ASN A 60 7.25 5.70 -6.26
CA ASN A 60 7.24 6.07 -7.67
C ASN A 60 6.62 4.93 -8.46
N VAL A 61 5.30 4.90 -8.51
CA VAL A 61 4.52 4.17 -9.49
C VAL A 61 4.42 5.12 -10.68
N ASP A 62 5.36 5.04 -11.60
CA ASP A 62 5.46 5.86 -12.83
C ASP A 62 5.71 7.37 -12.58
N ASP A 63 6.64 7.98 -13.32
CA ASP A 63 7.04 9.40 -13.19
C ASP A 63 5.88 10.39 -13.47
N ASN A 64 4.71 9.87 -13.88
CA ASN A 64 3.50 10.64 -14.18
C ASN A 64 2.29 10.31 -13.29
N VAL A 65 2.39 9.41 -12.30
CA VAL A 65 1.23 9.03 -11.47
C VAL A 65 1.50 9.30 -9.98
N GLU A 66 0.97 10.43 -9.52
CA GLU A 66 1.02 10.81 -8.10
C GLU A 66 0.05 9.95 -7.27
N LEU A 67 0.58 9.03 -6.44
CA LEU A 67 -0.21 8.15 -5.58
C LEU A 67 -0.79 8.94 -4.39
N LYS A 68 -1.99 9.51 -4.56
CA LYS A 68 -2.70 10.21 -3.46
C LYS A 68 -3.35 9.22 -2.50
N VAL A 69 -2.73 9.03 -1.34
CA VAL A 69 -3.34 8.32 -0.20
C VAL A 69 -4.53 9.14 0.32
N LYS A 70 -5.75 8.73 -0.03
CA LYS A 70 -6.99 9.29 0.52
C LYS A 70 -7.44 8.48 1.73
N ASN A 71 -7.16 8.99 2.94
CA ASN A 71 -7.54 8.37 4.22
C ASN A 71 -9.05 8.37 4.53
N ALA A 72 -9.89 8.99 3.69
CA ALA A 72 -11.33 9.14 3.94
C ALA A 72 -12.17 8.34 2.93
N ARG A 73 -12.08 6.99 2.95
CA ARG A 73 -12.88 6.12 2.06
C ARG A 73 -14.23 5.70 2.64
N THR A 74 -14.62 6.18 3.82
CA THR A 74 -15.91 5.81 4.41
C THR A 74 -16.58 7.02 5.04
N LEU A 75 -17.32 7.78 4.22
CA LEU A 75 -18.43 8.60 4.69
C LEU A 75 -19.64 8.29 3.81
N ILE A 76 -20.19 7.08 3.99
CA ILE A 76 -21.53 6.80 3.51
C ILE A 76 -22.45 7.67 4.37
N ASN A 77 -23.10 8.66 3.75
CA ASN A 77 -24.01 9.65 4.35
C ASN A 77 -23.39 10.84 5.11
N LYS A 78 -22.62 11.69 4.42
CA LYS A 78 -22.25 13.05 4.91
C LYS A 78 -23.45 13.85 5.44
N LYS A 79 -24.60 13.79 4.75
CA LYS A 79 -25.81 14.56 5.12
C LYS A 79 -26.46 14.13 6.44
N VAL A 80 -26.21 12.91 6.92
CA VAL A 80 -26.73 12.44 8.21
C VAL A 80 -25.90 13.00 9.36
N LEU A 81 -24.61 13.23 9.15
CA LEU A 81 -23.70 13.83 10.13
C LEU A 81 -23.84 15.37 10.22
N GLU A 82 -24.28 16.01 9.14
CA GLU A 82 -24.49 17.47 9.11
C GLU A 82 -25.77 17.89 9.85
N ASN A 83 -26.70 16.96 10.09
CA ASN A 83 -27.99 17.22 10.75
C ASN A 83 -28.09 16.52 12.11
N GLU A 84 -27.08 16.66 12.96
CA GLU A 84 -27.20 16.31 14.39
C GLU A 84 -28.11 17.31 15.13
N GLN A 85 -29.39 17.37 14.77
CA GLN A 85 -30.44 17.58 15.76
C GLN A 85 -30.71 16.22 16.40
N LYS A 86 -29.98 16.00 17.49
CA LYS A 86 -29.93 14.78 18.29
C LYS A 86 -31.32 14.48 18.88
N ASP A 87 -32.11 13.65 18.21
CA ASP A 87 -33.24 12.96 18.85
C ASP A 87 -32.78 11.56 19.27
N PRO A 88 -32.73 11.24 20.58
CA PRO A 88 -32.26 9.94 21.07
C PRO A 88 -33.15 8.74 20.69
N ASN A 89 -34.29 8.95 20.00
CA ASN A 89 -35.22 7.87 19.65
C ASN A 89 -35.18 7.37 18.19
N SER A 90 -34.28 7.83 17.32
CA SER A 90 -34.23 7.33 15.94
C SER A 90 -33.32 6.10 15.78
N MET A 91 -33.85 4.90 16.06
CA MET A 91 -33.37 3.69 15.38
C MET A 91 -34.21 3.44 14.13
N SER A 92 -33.54 3.20 13.00
CA SER A 92 -34.18 2.80 11.73
C SER A 92 -34.86 1.45 11.92
N GLN A 93 -36.18 1.45 12.12
CA GLN A 93 -36.98 0.23 12.17
C GLN A 93 -37.08 -0.34 10.76
N GLY A 94 -36.38 -1.46 10.51
CA GLY A 94 -36.53 -2.23 9.28
C GLY A 94 -37.88 -2.92 9.27
N THR A 95 -38.74 -2.58 8.30
CA THR A 95 -39.99 -3.29 8.08
C THR A 95 -39.74 -4.52 7.21
N SER A 96 -40.12 -5.70 7.72
CA SER A 96 -40.20 -6.97 6.96
C SER A 96 -41.23 -6.93 5.84
#